data_AF-A0A6A6R1E5-F1
#
_entry.id   AF-A0A6A6R1E5-F1
#
_cell.length_a   1.000
_cell.length_b   1.000
_cell.length_c   1.000
_cell.angle_alpha   90.00
_cell.angle_beta   90.00
_cell.angle_gamma   90.00
#
_symmetry.space_group_name_H-M   'P 1'
#
loop_
_entity.id
_entity.type
_entity.pdbx_description
1 polymer ?
#
loop_
_entity_poly.entity_id
_entity_poly.type
_entity_poly.pdbx_seq_one_letter_code
_entity_poly.pdbx_strand_id
1 'polypeptide(L)'
;LIWFALTAKPSIHWIVPVLAGVPFAFGNVTVFISAALYMLDVYGPLSGASAMAANGLLRYTMGAAFPLFTVQMYEAMGVKWATLLLAFVCLLMVPIPWVFYKYGPGIRKKSPYSQ
;
A
#
# COMPACT_ATOMS: atom_id res chain seq x y z
N LEU A 1 8.04 -5.40 6.02
CA LEU A 1 8.99 -5.54 4.88
C LEU A 1 10.45 -5.57 5.34
N ILE A 2 10.94 -4.58 6.11
CA ILE A 2 12.35 -4.57 6.59
C ILE A 2 12.69 -5.84 7.38
N TRP A 3 11.82 -6.27 8.29
CA TRP A 3 11.98 -7.52 9.04
C TRP A 3 12.18 -8.71 8.10
N PHE A 4 11.26 -8.92 7.14
CA PHE A 4 11.38 -9.99 6.15
C PHE A 4 12.69 -9.94 5.37
N ALA A 5 13.11 -8.75 4.92
CA ALA A 5 14.34 -8.60 4.14
C ALA A 5 15.59 -9.01 4.94
N LEU A 6 15.62 -8.73 6.24
CA LEU A 6 16.74 -9.09 7.12
C LEU A 6 16.73 -10.55 7.53
N THR A 7 15.55 -11.18 7.60
CA THR A 7 15.38 -12.56 8.08
C THR A 7 15.22 -13.59 6.96
N ALA A 8 15.14 -13.18 5.70
CA ALA A 8 15.13 -14.05 4.52
C ALA A 8 16.55 -14.60 4.23
N LYS A 9 17.10 -15.39 5.16
CA LYS A 9 18.38 -16.07 5.03
C LYS A 9 18.23 -17.56 5.36
N PRO A 10 18.98 -18.46 4.70
CA PRO A 10 18.95 -19.89 5.00
C PRO A 10 19.35 -20.25 6.44
N SER A 11 20.11 -19.37 7.11
CA SER A 11 20.59 -19.56 8.48
C SER A 11 19.54 -19.28 9.57
N ILE A 12 18.38 -18.73 9.22
CA ILE A 12 17.33 -18.32 10.17
C ILE A 12 16.14 -19.26 10.00
N HIS A 13 15.56 -19.70 11.11
CA HIS A 13 14.40 -20.60 11.09
C HIS A 13 13.27 -20.00 10.26
N TRP A 14 12.69 -20.80 9.36
CA TRP A 14 11.69 -20.38 8.37
C TRP A 14 10.48 -19.63 8.97
N ILE A 15 10.14 -19.89 10.23
CA ILE A 15 9.04 -19.23 10.93
C ILE A 15 9.25 -17.72 11.11
N VAL A 16 10.49 -17.27 11.24
CA VAL A 16 10.81 -15.86 11.52
C VAL A 16 10.43 -14.93 10.36
N PRO A 17 10.82 -15.20 9.09
CA PRO A 17 10.32 -14.42 7.96
C PRO A 17 8.80 -14.55 7.76
N VAL A 18 8.19 -15.69 8.10
CA VAL A 18 6.73 -15.85 8.01
C VAL A 18 6.01 -14.92 9.00
N LEU A 19 6.51 -14.81 10.23
CA LEU A 19 5.96 -13.90 11.24
C LEU A 19 6.08 -12.43 10.84
N ALA A 20 7.06 -12.05 10.02
CA ALA A 20 7.14 -10.70 9.47
C ALA A 20 5.95 -10.32 8.58
N GLY A 21 5.19 -11.32 8.10
CA GLY A 21 3.92 -11.13 7.39
C GLY A 21 2.78 -10.61 8.26
N VAL A 22 2.79 -10.88 9.57
CA VAL A 22 1.74 -10.45 10.51
C VAL A 22 1.64 -8.92 10.61
N PRO A 23 2.70 -8.16 10.94
CA PRO A 23 2.62 -6.70 11.00
C PRO A 23 2.37 -6.08 9.63
N PHE A 24 2.82 -6.73 8.54
CA PHE A 24 2.53 -6.27 7.18
C PHE A 24 1.05 -6.40 6.84
N ALA A 25 0.44 -7.57 7.11
CA ALA A 25 -0.98 -7.80 6.87
C ALA A 25 -1.85 -6.87 7.72
N PHE A 26 -1.49 -6.69 9.00
CA PHE A 26 -2.19 -5.77 9.89
C PHE A 26 -2.20 -4.33 9.32
N GLY A 27 -1.03 -3.79 8.97
CA GLY A 27 -0.94 -2.44 8.38
C GLY A 27 -1.72 -2.31 7.08
N ASN A 28 -1.64 -3.31 6.19
CA ASN A 28 -2.39 -3.32 4.93
C ASN A 28 -3.91 -3.30 5.15
N VAL A 29 -4.43 -4.12 6.08
CA VAL A 29 -5.87 -4.16 6.40
C VAL A 29 -6.33 -2.83 6.99
N THR A 30 -5.57 -2.24 7.92
CA THR A 30 -5.91 -0.95 8.52
C THR A 30 -5.99 0.15 7.46
N VAL A 31 -4.98 0.28 6.60
CA VAL A 31 -4.97 1.29 5.53
C VAL A 31 -6.12 1.06 4.55
N PHE A 32 -6.37 -0.20 4.16
CA PHE A 32 -7.43 -0.54 3.21
C PHE A 32 -8.82 -0.18 3.74
N ILE A 33 -9.13 -0.55 4.99
CA ILE A 33 -10.42 -0.24 5.62
C ILE A 33 -10.57 1.28 5.80
N SER A 34 -9.55 1.97 6.34
CA SER A 34 -9.61 3.42 6.54
C SER A 34 -9.79 4.19 5.22
N ALA A 35 -9.11 3.78 4.15
CA ALA A 35 -9.26 4.40 2.84
C ALA A 35 -10.65 4.17 2.23
N ALA A 36 -11.20 2.95 2.36
CA ALA A 36 -12.54 2.63 1.87
C ALA A 36 -13.61 3.43 2.60
N LEU A 37 -13.53 3.52 3.93
CA LEU A 37 -14.44 4.35 4.75
C LEU A 37 -14.31 5.83 4.40
N TYR A 38 -13.06 6.33 4.25
CA TYR A 38 -12.84 7.72 3.84
C TYR A 38 -13.48 8.02 2.48
N MET A 39 -13.34 7.15 1.47
CA MET A 39 -13.96 7.37 0.16
C MET A 39 -15.49 7.41 0.23
N LEU A 40 -16.10 6.55 1.04
CA LEU A 40 -17.53 6.57 1.30
C LEU A 40 -17.98 7.88 1.95
N ASP A 41 -17.24 8.35 2.95
CA ASP A 41 -17.54 9.58 3.68
C ASP A 41 -17.34 10.85 2.83
N VAL A 42 -16.39 10.86 1.88
CA VAL A 42 -16.13 12.02 0.98
C VAL A 42 -17.18 12.15 -0.10
N TYR A 43 -17.49 11.05 -0.79
CA TYR A 43 -18.20 11.06 -2.07
C TYR A 43 -19.69 10.73 -1.93
N GLY A 44 -20.13 10.35 -0.74
CA GLY A 44 -21.53 10.08 -0.43
C GLY A 44 -22.16 8.96 -1.28
N PRO A 45 -23.49 8.81 -1.23
CA PRO A 45 -24.20 7.71 -1.88
C PRO A 45 -24.12 7.71 -3.41
N LEU A 46 -24.02 8.90 -4.02
CA LEU A 46 -24.12 9.09 -5.47
C LEU A 46 -22.80 8.85 -6.21
N SER A 47 -21.66 9.18 -5.59
CA SER A 47 -20.33 9.05 -6.23
C SER A 47 -19.37 8.10 -5.51
N GLY A 48 -19.72 7.63 -4.30
CA GLY A 48 -18.89 6.70 -3.52
C GLY A 48 -18.66 5.35 -4.20
N ALA A 49 -19.66 4.81 -4.90
CA ALA A 49 -19.52 3.55 -5.63
C ALA A 49 -18.50 3.63 -6.77
N SER A 50 -18.51 4.74 -7.53
CA SER A 50 -17.55 4.99 -8.61
C SER A 50 -16.13 5.21 -8.07
N ALA A 51 -15.99 5.95 -6.96
CA ALA A 51 -14.70 6.15 -6.30
C ALA A 51 -14.09 4.83 -5.80
N MET A 52 -14.90 3.96 -5.18
CA MET A 52 -14.46 2.63 -4.76
C MET A 52 -14.10 1.73 -5.95
N ALA A 53 -14.87 1.78 -7.04
CA ALA A 53 -14.56 1.04 -8.27
C ALA A 53 -13.22 1.51 -8.89
N ALA A 54 -12.99 2.82 -8.95
CA ALA A 54 -11.72 3.39 -9.42
C ALA A 54 -10.54 2.97 -8.54
N ASN A 55 -10.71 2.97 -7.21
CA ASN A 55 -9.70 2.47 -6.27
C ASN A 55 -9.37 0.99 -6.51
N GLY A 56 -10.40 0.16 -6.74
CA GLY A 56 -10.24 -1.24 -7.11
C GLY A 56 -9.45 -1.42 -8.41
N LEU A 57 -9.84 -0.70 -9.47
CA LEU A 57 -9.17 -0.72 -10.77
C LEU A 57 -7.69 -0.37 -10.65
N LEU A 58 -7.36 0.75 -10.00
CA LEU A 58 -5.97 1.17 -9.77
C LEU A 58 -5.16 0.07 -9.07
N ARG A 59 -5.72 -0.55 -8.02
CA ARG A 59 -5.06 -1.64 -7.29
C ARG A 59 -4.80 -2.85 -8.18
N TYR A 60 -5.79 -3.26 -9.00
CA TYR A 60 -5.64 -4.41 -9.89
C TYR A 60 -4.67 -4.13 -11.03
N THR A 61 -4.69 -2.94 -11.62
CA THR A 61 -3.74 -2.54 -12.67
C THR A 61 -2.31 -2.50 -12.13
N MET A 62 -2.09 -1.94 -10.94
CA MET A 62 -0.78 -2.01 -10.29
C MET A 62 -0.39 -3.47 -10.01
N GLY A 63 -1.31 -4.28 -9.48
CA GLY A 63 -1.07 -5.72 -9.26
C GLY A 63 -0.68 -6.49 -10.53
N ALA A 64 -1.23 -6.11 -11.68
CA ALA A 64 -0.87 -6.68 -12.98
C ALA A 64 0.46 -6.14 -13.52
N ALA A 65 0.78 -4.87 -13.24
CA ALA A 65 2.00 -4.21 -13.71
C ALA A 65 3.25 -4.68 -12.94
N PHE A 66 3.14 -4.90 -11.62
CA PHE A 66 4.29 -5.22 -10.76
C PHE A 66 5.08 -6.47 -11.18
N PRO A 67 4.43 -7.61 -11.53
CA PRO A 67 5.14 -8.81 -11.96
C PRO A 67 6.03 -8.63 -13.19
N LEU A 68 5.73 -7.69 -14.08
CA LEU A 68 6.51 -7.45 -15.32
C LEU A 68 7.97 -7.08 -15.05
N PHE A 69 8.25 -6.41 -13.93
CA PHE A 69 9.61 -6.01 -13.54
C PHE A 69 10.09 -6.68 -12.24
N THR A 70 9.19 -7.24 -11.43
CA THR A 70 9.56 -7.82 -10.12
C THR A 70 10.52 -9.00 -10.28
N VAL A 71 10.31 -9.89 -11.25
CA VAL A 71 11.20 -11.06 -11.45
C VAL A 71 12.63 -10.61 -11.74
N GLN A 72 12.79 -9.70 -12.70
CA GLN A 72 14.09 -9.14 -13.10
C GLN A 72 14.77 -8.40 -11.93
N MET A 73 13.99 -7.65 -11.13
CA MET A 73 14.49 -6.96 -9.95
C MET A 73 15.03 -7.93 -8.88
N TYR A 74 14.31 -9.02 -8.62
CA TYR A 74 14.72 -10.01 -7.63
C TYR A 74 15.91 -10.86 -8.10
N GLU A 75 16.01 -11.16 -9.40
CA GLU A 75 17.17 -11.86 -9.99
C GLU A 75 18.43 -11.01 -9.96
N ALA A 76 18.34 -9.71 -10.31
CA ALA A 76 19.51 -8.83 -10.38
C ALA A 76 20.04 -8.41 -8.99
N MET A 77 19.15 -8.13 -8.02
CA MET A 77 19.54 -7.57 -6.72
C MET A 77 19.51 -8.59 -5.58
N GLY A 78 18.86 -9.74 -5.77
CA GLY A 78 18.61 -10.71 -4.72
C GLY A 78 17.52 -10.30 -3.73
N VAL A 79 16.98 -11.29 -3.02
CA VAL A 79 15.80 -11.15 -2.14
C VAL A 79 15.95 -10.06 -1.08
N LYS A 80 17.14 -9.97 -0.45
CA LYS A 80 17.40 -9.00 0.63
C LYS A 80 17.32 -7.55 0.14
N TRP A 81 18.05 -7.23 -0.93
CA TRP A 81 18.13 -5.85 -1.42
C TRP A 81 16.87 -5.42 -2.15
N ALA A 82 16.26 -6.30 -2.95
CA ALA A 82 14.98 -6.04 -3.61
C ALA A 82 13.88 -5.72 -2.58
N THR A 83 13.78 -6.52 -1.50
CA THR A 83 12.76 -6.28 -0.46
C THR A 83 13.06 -5.02 0.37
N LEU A 84 14.33 -4.69 0.62
CA LEU A 84 14.70 -3.44 1.30
C LEU A 84 14.31 -2.22 0.47
N LEU A 85 14.55 -2.24 -0.85
CA LEU A 85 14.14 -1.16 -1.74
C LEU A 85 12.62 -0.93 -1.66
N LEU A 86 11.83 -2.01 -1.79
CA LEU A 86 10.37 -1.92 -1.62
C LEU A 86 9.99 -1.39 -0.24
N ALA A 87 10.70 -1.78 0.81
CA ALA A 87 10.45 -1.27 2.16
C ALA A 87 10.72 0.24 2.27
N PHE A 88 11.78 0.76 1.64
CA PHE A 88 12.07 2.19 1.61
C PHE A 88 11.02 2.97 0.82
N VAL A 89 10.55 2.45 -0.32
CA VAL A 89 9.45 3.07 -1.08
C VAL A 89 8.18 3.12 -0.22
N CYS A 90 7.82 2.01 0.45
CA CYS A 90 6.68 2.01 1.38
C CYS A 90 6.87 3.02 2.52
N LEU A 91 8.09 3.17 3.06
CA LEU A 91 8.39 4.13 4.12
C LEU A 91 8.17 5.58 3.65
N LEU A 92 8.57 5.90 2.42
CA LEU A 92 8.31 7.21 1.81
C LEU A 92 6.82 7.49 1.61
N MET A 93 5.98 6.45 1.50
CA MET A 93 4.53 6.57 1.36
C MET A 93 3.79 6.70 2.71
N VAL A 94 4.43 6.39 3.85
CA VAL A 94 3.84 6.53 5.20
C VAL A 94 3.27 7.92 5.50
N PRO A 95 3.90 9.05 5.12
CA PRO A 95 3.32 10.37 5.41
C PRO A 95 2.06 10.70 4.59
N ILE A 96 1.76 9.96 3.51
CA ILE A 96 0.67 10.29 2.59
C ILE A 96 -0.68 10.39 3.31
N PRO A 97 -1.15 9.40 4.10
CA PRO A 97 -2.44 9.49 4.78
C PRO A 97 -2.51 10.67 5.77
N TRP A 98 -1.40 11.02 6.43
CA TRP A 98 -1.35 12.13 7.38
C TRP A 98 -1.43 13.49 6.68
N VAL A 99 -0.75 13.62 5.53
CA VAL A 99 -0.87 14.79 4.64
C VAL A 99 -2.29 14.91 4.11
N PHE A 100 -2.90 13.82 3.65
CA PHE A 100 -4.30 13.81 3.19
C PHE A 100 -5.29 14.09 4.33
N TYR A 101 -5.00 13.71 5.57
CA TYR A 101 -5.83 14.08 6.72
C TYR A 101 -5.77 15.59 6.99
N LYS A 102 -4.56 16.18 6.98
CA LYS A 102 -4.35 17.60 7.28
C LYS A 102 -4.79 18.54 6.16
N TYR A 103 -4.54 18.18 4.90
CA TYR A 103 -4.83 19.01 3.72
C TYR A 103 -6.08 18.57 2.94
N GLY A 104 -6.65 17.41 3.27
CA GLY A 104 -7.87 16.87 2.67
C GLY A 104 -9.05 17.84 2.66
N PRO A 105 -9.33 18.59 3.75
CA PRO A 105 -10.39 19.60 3.75
C PRO A 105 -10.18 20.72 2.70
N GLY A 106 -8.91 21.08 2.41
CA GLY A 106 -8.55 22.07 1.40
C GLY A 106 -8.66 21.56 -0.04
N ILE A 107 -8.37 20.28 -0.27
CA ILE A 107 -8.50 19.62 -1.57
C ILE A 107 -9.99 19.34 -1.88
N ARG A 108 -10.77 18.95 -0.87
CA ARG A 108 -12.22 18.74 -0.98
C ARG A 108 -12.94 20.02 -1.42
N LYS A 109 -12.63 21.18 -0.82
CA LYS A 109 -13.22 22.48 -1.21
C LYS A 109 -13.04 22.89 -2.68
N LYS A 110 -12.13 22.25 -3.43
CA LYS A 110 -11.90 22.53 -4.87
C LYS A 110 -12.56 21.51 -5.80
N SER A 111 -13.21 20.47 -5.30
CA SER A 111 -13.87 19.44 -6.12
C SER A 111 -15.38 19.71 -6.25
N PRO A 112 -15.94 19.76 -7.48
CA PRO A 112 -17.38 19.92 -7.69
C PRO A 112 -18.22 18.70 -7.25
N TYR A 113 -17.57 17.60 -6.83
CA TYR A 113 -18.21 16.34 -6.42
C TYR A 113 -18.08 16.02 -4.92
N SER A 114 -17.39 16.85 -4.14
CA SER A 114 -17.39 16.69 -2.68
C SER A 114 -18.63 17.38 -2.10
N GLN A 115 -19.45 16.63 -1.37
CA GLN A 115 -20.44 17.22 -0.47
C GLN A 115 -19.75 17.69 0.81
#